data_AF-A0A1E3RCI1-F1
#
_entry.id   AF-A0A1E3RCI1-F1
#
_cell.length_a   1.000
_cell.length_b   1.000
_cell.length_c   1.000
_cell.angle_alpha   90.00
_cell.angle_beta   90.00
_cell.angle_gamma   90.00
#
_symmetry.space_group_name_H-M   'P 1'
#
loop_
_entity.id
_entity.type
_entity.pdbx_description
1 polymer ?
#
loop_
_entity_poly.entity_id
_entity_poly.type
_entity_poly.pdbx_seq_one_letter_code
_entity_poly.pdbx_strand_id
1 'polypeptide(L)' 'MFSVTAEPLDVVRLGRAIGVIYLPETERQSHYYHVRPSEQFDAIIHIDNTRALEPLEVSSLWVAGETPETYPTGL' A
#
# COMPACT_ATOMS: atom_id res chain seq x y z
N MET A 1 16.87 -22.07 -18.15
CA MET A 1 17.87 -21.28 -17.41
C MET A 1 17.08 -20.42 -16.43
N PHE A 2 16.89 -20.89 -15.20
CA PHE A 2 16.16 -20.12 -14.18
C PHE A 2 17.11 -19.05 -13.63
N SER A 3 16.73 -17.78 -13.78
CA SER A 3 17.49 -16.68 -13.20
C SER A 3 17.33 -16.72 -11.68
N VAL A 4 18.45 -16.79 -10.96
CA VAL A 4 18.51 -16.79 -9.48
C VAL A 4 17.78 -15.57 -8.86
N THR A 5 17.51 -14.53 -9.66
CA THR A 5 16.78 -13.33 -9.24
C THR A 5 15.26 -13.51 -9.16
N ALA A 6 14.68 -14.54 -9.81
CA ALA A 6 13.22 -14.73 -9.87
C ALA A 6 12.67 -15.47 -8.63
N GLU A 7 13.45 -16.37 -8.04
CA GLU A 7 13.00 -17.21 -6.91
C GLU A 7 12.39 -16.41 -5.74
N PRO A 8 12.93 -15.25 -5.32
CA PRO A 8 12.30 -14.47 -4.26
C PRO A 8 10.91 -13.93 -4.63
N LEU A 9 10.65 -13.68 -5.91
CA LEU A 9 9.41 -13.08 -6.40
C LEU A 9 8.36 -14.12 -6.82
N ASP A 10 8.77 -15.36 -7.05
CA ASP A 10 7.89 -16.49 -7.39
C ASP A 10 7.26 -17.17 -6.15
N VAL A 11 7.81 -16.92 -4.96
CA VAL A 11 7.26 -17.44 -3.70
C VAL A 11 6.06 -16.60 -3.26
N VAL A 12 5.03 -17.27 -2.72
CA VAL A 12 3.87 -16.60 -2.14
C VAL A 12 4.30 -15.76 -0.93
N ARG A 13 3.96 -14.48 -0.95
CA ARG A 13 4.21 -13.50 0.11
C ARG A 13 2.94 -12.80 0.51
N LEU A 14 2.96 -12.12 1.65
CA LEU A 14 1.90 -11.19 2.03
C LEU A 14 2.17 -9.82 1.39
N GLY A 15 1.23 -9.36 0.56
CA GLY A 15 1.17 -7.99 0.06
C GLY A 15 0.24 -7.15 0.92
N ARG A 16 0.64 -5.91 1.26
CA ARG A 16 -0.18 -4.96 2.01
C ARG A 16 -0.82 -3.96 1.03
N ALA A 17 -2.14 -3.94 0.97
CA ALA A 17 -2.89 -2.92 0.24
C ALA A 17 -3.00 -1.63 1.07
N ILE A 18 -2.74 -0.49 0.43
CA ILE A 18 -2.84 0.86 1.02
C ILE A 18 -3.92 1.63 0.25
N GLY A 19 -4.72 2.46 0.93
CA GLY A 19 -5.84 3.18 0.33
C GLY A 19 -7.22 2.62 0.68
N VAL A 20 -7.31 1.75 1.68
CA VAL A 20 -8.56 1.26 2.28
C VAL A 20 -8.76 1.87 3.68
N ILE A 21 -9.95 1.70 4.26
CA ILE A 21 -10.23 2.13 5.64
C ILE A 21 -9.29 1.40 6.60
N TYR A 22 -8.49 2.15 7.37
CA TYR A 22 -7.54 1.60 8.31
C TYR A 22 -8.13 1.44 9.72
N LEU A 23 -8.23 0.19 10.18
CA LEU A 23 -8.60 -0.17 11.54
C LEU A 23 -7.51 -1.09 12.13
N PRO A 24 -6.72 -0.65 13.12
CA PRO A 24 -5.55 -1.37 13.61
C PRO A 24 -5.84 -2.83 14.02
N GLU A 25 -6.97 -3.05 14.67
CA GLU A 25 -7.39 -4.35 15.22
C GLU A 25 -7.61 -5.40 14.13
N THR A 26 -7.89 -4.97 12.89
CA THR A 26 -8.18 -5.85 11.76
C THR A 26 -7.13 -5.79 10.65
N GLU A 27 -6.06 -4.99 10.79
CA GLU A 27 -5.11 -4.68 9.71
C GLU A 27 -4.64 -5.94 8.97
N ARG A 28 -4.20 -6.97 9.70
CA ARG A 28 -3.70 -8.22 9.08
C ARG A 28 -4.75 -8.93 8.24
N GLN A 29 -6.01 -8.85 8.62
CA GLN A 29 -7.12 -9.54 7.93
C GLN A 29 -7.66 -8.69 6.77
N SER A 30 -7.70 -7.37 6.93
CA SER A 30 -8.33 -6.46 5.96
C SER A 30 -7.35 -5.89 4.92
N HIS A 31 -6.06 -5.78 5.24
CA HIS A 31 -5.07 -5.11 4.37
C HIS A 31 -4.04 -6.06 3.75
N TYR A 32 -3.88 -7.28 4.28
CA TYR A 32 -2.91 -8.22 3.74
C TYR A 32 -3.57 -9.32 2.93
N TYR A 33 -2.96 -9.65 1.80
CA TYR A 33 -3.38 -10.74 0.93
C TYR A 33 -2.18 -11.54 0.45
N HIS A 34 -2.40 -12.80 0.08
CA HIS A 34 -1.35 -13.63 -0.51
C HIS A 34 -1.14 -13.25 -1.97
N VAL A 35 0.11 -13.04 -2.35
CA VAL A 35 0.52 -12.65 -3.71
C VAL A 35 1.78 -13.40 -4.12
N ARG A 36 1.91 -13.74 -5.39
CA ARG A 36 3.22 -14.04 -6.01
C ARG A 36 3.66 -12.78 -6.76
N PRO A 37 4.64 -12.02 -6.24
CA PRO A 37 5.00 -10.72 -6.81
C PRO A 37 5.29 -10.75 -8.32
N SER A 38 5.94 -11.81 -8.83
CA SER A 38 6.24 -11.98 -10.25
C SER A 38 5.01 -12.19 -11.15
N GLU A 39 3.90 -12.69 -10.60
CA GLU A 39 2.64 -12.86 -11.35
C GLU A 39 1.84 -11.55 -11.42
N GLN A 40 2.10 -10.59 -10.53
CA GLN A 40 1.34 -9.34 -10.44
C GLN A 40 2.05 -8.12 -11.06
N PHE A 41 3.38 -8.12 -11.09
CA PHE A 41 4.16 -6.95 -11.51
C PHE A 41 5.30 -7.34 -12.44
N ASP A 42 5.50 -6.56 -13.50
CA ASP A 42 6.64 -6.73 -14.43
C ASP A 42 7.98 -6.29 -13.80
N ALA A 43 7.93 -5.37 -12.83
CA ALA A 43 9.10 -4.87 -12.11
C ALA A 43 8.72 -4.36 -10.71
N ILE A 44 9.66 -4.45 -9.77
CA ILE A 44 9.49 -3.99 -8.39
C ILE A 44 10.69 -3.13 -7.99
N ILE A 45 10.41 -1.98 -7.38
CA ILE A 45 11.41 -1.11 -6.76
C ILE A 45 11.28 -1.25 -5.25
N HIS A 46 12.36 -1.66 -4.59
CA HIS A 46 12.41 -1.71 -3.14
C HIS A 46 12.81 -0.34 -2.58
N ILE A 47 12.02 0.15 -1.62
CA ILE A 47 12.30 1.37 -0.87
C ILE A 47 12.18 1.02 0.61
N ASP A 48 13.31 0.98 1.32
CA ASP A 48 13.38 0.54 2.72
C ASP A 48 12.55 1.42 3.65
N ASN A 49 12.56 2.74 3.39
CA ASN A 49 11.90 3.73 4.23
C ASN A 49 11.15 4.74 3.36
N THR A 50 9.89 4.95 3.69
CA THR A 50 9.05 5.99 3.09
C THR A 50 8.67 7.02 4.17
N ARG A 51 8.24 8.20 3.73
CA ARG A 51 7.71 9.25 4.60
C ARG A 51 6.32 9.66 4.11
N ALA A 52 5.53 10.28 4.99
CA ALA A 52 4.25 10.85 4.61
C ALA A 52 4.43 11.88 3.48
N LEU A 53 3.48 11.91 2.54
CA LEU A 53 3.46 12.91 1.48
C LEU A 53 3.13 14.28 2.08
N GLU A 54 3.79 15.31 1.57
CA GLU A 54 3.41 16.70 1.81
C GLU A 54 2.35 17.09 0.77
N PRO A 55 1.19 17.63 1.17
CA PRO A 55 0.18 18.11 0.24
C PRO A 55 0.75 19.20 -0.68
N LEU A 56 0.43 19.13 -1.98
CA LEU A 56 0.83 20.17 -2.94
C LEU A 56 0.10 21.50 -2.67
N GLU A 57 -1.14 21.43 -2.19
CA GLU A 57 -1.88 22.57 -1.68
C GLU A 57 -2.36 22.30 -0.25
N VAL A 58 -2.03 23.19 0.67
CA VAL A 58 -2.48 23.13 2.07
C VAL A 58 -3.85 23.80 2.14
N SER A 59 -4.91 23.05 1.85
CA SER A 59 -6.28 23.52 2.12
C SER A 59 -6.60 23.43 3.61
N SER A 60 -7.64 24.15 4.06
CA SER A 60 -8.08 24.19 5.46
C SER A 60 -8.49 22.83 6.06
N LEU A 61 -8.51 21.75 5.26
CA LEU A 61 -8.79 20.37 5.69
C LEU A 61 -7.64 19.72 6.48
N TRP A 62 -6.45 20.35 6.54
CA TRP A 62 -5.31 19.87 7.34
C TRP A 62 -5.26 20.50 8.74
N VAL A 63 -6.33 21.18 9.16
CA VAL A 63 -6.52 21.63 10.54
C VAL A 63 -6.76 20.40 11.42
N ALA A 64 -5.96 20.26 12.47
CA ALA A 64 -6.05 19.15 13.41
C ALA A 64 -7.48 19.04 13.99
N GLY A 65 -8.20 17.97 13.63
CA GLY A 65 -9.55 17.69 14.12
C GLY A 65 -10.56 17.23 13.06
N GLU A 66 -10.25 17.34 11.76
CA GLU A 66 -11.16 16.91 10.69
C GLU A 66 -10.64 15.67 9.94
N THR A 67 -11.53 14.71 9.69
CA THR A 67 -11.29 13.56 8.80
C THR A 67 -11.27 14.05 7.35
N PRO A 68 -10.23 13.75 6.54
CA PRO A 68 -10.19 14.16 5.13
C PRO A 68 -11.36 13.57 4.33
N GLU A 69 -11.95 14.41 3.48
CA GLU A 69 -13.08 14.12 2.58
C GLU A 69 -12.84 12.91 1.65
N THR A 70 -13.83 12.02 1.57
CA THR A 70 -13.84 10.78 0.76
C THR A 70 -14.19 11.02 -0.71
N TYR A 71 -13.70 12.09 -1.32
CA TYR A 71 -14.13 12.51 -2.66
C TYR A 71 -13.58 11.63 -3.82
N PRO A 72 -14.35 11.37 -4.89
CA PRO A 72 -15.77 11.70 -5.06
C PRO A 72 -16.74 10.65 -4.49
N THR A 73 -16.30 9.43 -4.21
CA THR A 73 -17.21 8.32 -3.85
C THR A 73 -16.55 7.28 -2.94
N GLY A 74 -15.67 7.68 -2.02
CA GLY A 74 -15.22 6.76 -0.98
C GLY A 74 -16.44 6.40 -0.13
N LEU A 75 -16.85 5.12 -0.25
CA LEU A 75 -18.07 4.48 0.28
C LEU A 75 -18.81 5.23 1.39
#